data_AF-A0A9W4TT51-F1
#
_entry.id   AF-A0A9W4TT51-F1
#
_cell.length_a   1.000
_cell.length_b   1.000
_cell.length_c   1.000
_cell.angle_alpha   90.00
_cell.angle_beta   90.00
_cell.angle_gamma   90.00
#
_symmetry.space_group_name_H-M   'P 1'
#
loop_
_entity.id
_entity.type
_entity.pdbx_description
1 polymer ?
#
loop_
_entity_poly.entity_id
_entity_poly.type
_entity_poly.pdbx_seq_one_letter_code
_entity_poly.pdbx_strand_id
1 'polypeptide(L)'
;MPYIQKISYDAVLSRENNVLIYEKKIDFKRSFEFFKISLFPFSILKVSSFFLINFIPVIGPLIILFFQSSSRGLLAHKRYFKLKNFTKSEIKEIYKINKPSYMAFGLSALMFESIPMLNLFFIFTNTIGAALWVVDIENNEPIEEENFNEIISIQNSIS
;
A
#
# COMPACT_ATOMS: atom_id res chain seq x y z
N MET A 1 3.32 3.63 7.67
CA MET A 1 2.10 3.94 8.42
C MET A 1 2.45 4.18 9.90
N PRO A 2 2.34 5.43 10.38
CA PRO A 2 2.36 5.82 11.79
C PRO A 2 1.33 5.08 12.65
N TYR A 3 1.50 5.11 13.97
CA TYR A 3 0.63 4.37 14.92
C TYR A 3 -0.84 4.80 14.84
N ILE A 4 -1.12 6.11 14.82
CA ILE A 4 -2.48 6.66 14.83
C ILE A 4 -3.25 6.21 13.56
N GLN A 5 -2.59 6.26 12.40
CA GLN A 5 -3.18 5.78 11.15
C GLN A 5 -3.52 4.29 11.22
N LYS A 6 -2.68 3.44 11.84
CA LYS A 6 -2.99 2.01 11.98
C LYS A 6 -4.27 1.79 12.77
N ILE A 7 -4.47 2.54 13.87
CA ILE A 7 -5.69 2.44 14.67
C ILE A 7 -6.91 2.81 13.82
N SER A 8 -6.86 3.92 13.08
CA SER A 8 -7.97 4.32 12.20
C SER A 8 -8.26 3.28 11.12
N TYR A 9 -7.20 2.70 10.53
CA TYR A 9 -7.31 1.65 9.53
C TYR A 9 -7.95 0.38 10.09
N ASP A 10 -7.43 -0.09 11.22
CA ASP A 10 -7.92 -1.29 11.90
C ASP A 10 -9.37 -1.08 12.42
N ALA A 11 -9.73 0.14 12.84
CA ALA A 11 -11.10 0.47 13.26
C ALA A 11 -12.11 0.40 12.11
N VAL A 12 -11.75 0.86 10.91
CA VAL A 12 -12.60 0.72 9.71
C VAL A 12 -12.75 -0.75 9.35
N LEU A 13 -11.65 -1.48 9.30
CA LEU A 13 -11.68 -2.90 8.98
C LEU A 13 -12.49 -3.73 9.98
N SER A 14 -12.34 -3.45 11.28
CA SER A 14 -13.07 -4.14 12.35
C SER A 14 -14.56 -3.80 12.39
N ARG A 15 -14.96 -2.65 11.83
CA ARG A 15 -16.36 -2.23 11.75
C ARG A 15 -17.08 -2.90 10.58
N GLU A 16 -16.43 -2.96 9.43
CA GLU A 16 -17.06 -3.43 8.18
C GLU A 16 -16.94 -4.95 8.00
N ASN A 17 -15.92 -5.60 8.57
CA ASN A 17 -15.75 -7.06 8.50
C ASN A 17 -15.80 -7.71 9.89
N ASN A 18 -16.66 -8.73 10.04
CA ASN A 18 -16.78 -9.54 11.26
C ASN A 18 -15.60 -10.53 11.47
N VAL A 19 -14.66 -10.63 10.54
CA VAL A 19 -13.58 -11.64 10.60
C VAL A 19 -12.22 -11.00 10.34
N LEU A 20 -11.61 -10.45 11.40
CA LEU A 20 -10.16 -10.28 11.44
C LEU A 20 -9.58 -10.93 12.69
N ILE A 21 -9.73 -12.25 12.77
CA ILE A 21 -8.80 -13.10 13.52
C ILE A 21 -8.23 -14.12 12.54
N TYR A 22 -7.09 -13.81 11.94
CA TYR A 22 -6.20 -14.83 11.39
C TYR A 22 -4.75 -14.45 11.72
N GLU A 23 -4.26 -15.03 12.82
CA GLU A 23 -2.84 -15.19 13.06
C GLU A 23 -2.28 -16.17 12.03
N LYS A 24 -1.46 -15.70 11.09
CA LYS A 24 -0.44 -16.55 10.47
C LYS A 24 0.93 -16.05 10.89
N LYS A 25 1.77 -16.99 11.32
CA LYS A 25 3.02 -16.80 12.07
C LYS A 25 3.97 -15.78 11.42
N ILE A 26 4.44 -14.86 12.25
CA ILE A 26 5.47 -13.87 11.94
C ILE A 26 6.81 -14.59 11.77
N ASP A 27 7.45 -14.47 10.62
CA ASP A 27 8.91 -14.65 10.52
C ASP A 27 9.56 -13.39 9.94
N PHE A 28 10.43 -12.78 10.74
CA PHE A 28 11.01 -11.47 10.50
C PHE A 28 12.48 -11.63 10.12
N LYS A 29 12.78 -11.48 8.82
CA LYS A 29 14.17 -11.32 8.36
C LYS A 29 14.33 -10.07 7.49
N ARG A 30 14.96 -9.04 8.07
CA ARG A 30 15.27 -7.78 7.42
C ARG A 30 16.79 -7.69 7.20
N SER A 31 17.24 -7.77 5.96
CA SER A 31 18.62 -7.44 5.56
C SER A 31 18.69 -5.96 5.17
N PHE A 32 19.76 -5.29 5.59
CA PHE A 32 20.04 -3.89 5.35
C PHE A 32 21.39 -3.81 4.65
N GLU A 33 21.42 -3.42 3.38
CA GLU A 33 22.68 -3.11 2.68
C GLU A 33 22.71 -1.63 2.29
N PHE A 34 23.77 -0.97 2.75
CA PHE A 34 24.03 0.45 2.56
C PHE A 34 24.55 0.75 1.16
N PHE A 35 23.98 1.80 0.58
CA PHE A 35 24.23 2.39 -0.73
C PHE A 35 25.67 2.92 -0.86
N LYS A 36 26.49 2.33 -1.74
CA LYS A 36 27.80 2.88 -2.16
C LYS A 36 27.60 4.02 -3.15
N ILE A 37 27.99 5.23 -2.80
CA ILE A 37 27.98 6.41 -3.69
C ILE A 37 29.35 6.51 -4.36
N SER A 38 29.38 6.31 -5.68
CA SER A 38 30.57 6.50 -6.52
C SER A 38 30.47 7.83 -7.26
N LEU A 39 31.38 8.77 -6.99
CA LEU A 39 31.48 10.07 -7.67
C LEU A 39 32.31 9.91 -8.96
N PHE A 40 31.65 9.93 -10.13
CA PHE A 40 32.26 9.98 -11.47
C PHE A 40 31.63 11.13 -12.32
N PRO A 41 32.33 11.66 -13.35
CA PRO A 41 32.09 12.98 -13.97
C PRO A 41 30.77 13.17 -14.76
N PHE A 42 29.91 12.16 -14.86
CA PHE A 42 28.55 12.25 -15.42
C PHE A 42 27.60 13.18 -14.63
N SER A 43 28.00 13.62 -13.42
CA SER A 43 27.18 14.49 -12.58
C SER A 43 27.02 15.91 -13.11
N ILE A 44 27.94 16.43 -13.93
CA ILE A 44 27.86 17.83 -14.42
C ILE A 44 26.75 18.01 -15.47
N LEU A 45 26.59 17.04 -16.38
CA LEU A 45 25.46 16.99 -17.32
C LEU A 45 24.11 16.80 -16.59
N LYS A 46 24.10 16.01 -15.52
CA LYS A 46 22.92 15.80 -14.68
C LYS A 46 22.53 17.06 -13.92
N VAL A 47 23.50 17.79 -13.37
CA VAL A 47 23.29 19.07 -12.67
C VAL A 47 22.78 20.16 -13.63
N SER A 48 23.30 20.22 -14.87
CA SER A 48 22.78 21.11 -15.91
C SER A 48 21.33 20.80 -16.30
N SER A 49 20.98 19.50 -16.42
CA SER A 49 19.58 19.08 -16.64
C SER A 49 18.67 19.36 -15.44
N PHE A 50 19.15 19.16 -14.20
CA PHE A 50 18.42 19.56 -12.98
C PHE A 50 18.21 21.07 -12.89
N PHE A 51 19.16 21.90 -13.34
CA PHE A 51 19.02 23.37 -13.37
C PHE A 51 17.92 23.85 -14.33
N LEU A 52 17.79 23.23 -15.51
CA LEU A 52 16.67 23.51 -16.44
C LEU A 52 15.31 23.04 -15.89
N ILE A 53 15.29 21.92 -15.18
CA ILE A 53 14.11 21.39 -14.47
C ILE A 53 13.69 22.29 -13.29
N ASN A 54 14.64 22.98 -12.63
CA ASN A 54 14.34 23.95 -11.58
C ASN A 54 13.60 25.19 -12.10
N PHE A 55 13.54 25.42 -13.42
CA PHE A 55 12.85 26.57 -14.01
C PHE A 55 11.33 26.38 -14.14
N ILE A 56 10.79 25.18 -13.85
CA ILE A 56 9.35 24.95 -13.80
C ILE A 56 8.97 24.32 -12.45
N PRO A 57 8.80 25.14 -11.40
CA PRO A 57 8.56 24.69 -10.03
C PRO A 57 7.30 23.82 -9.85
N VAL A 58 6.45 23.70 -10.87
CA VAL A 58 5.21 22.91 -10.83
C VAL A 58 5.36 21.56 -11.55
N ILE A 59 6.07 21.50 -12.68
CA ILE A 59 6.10 20.30 -13.54
C ILE A 59 7.06 19.24 -13.00
N GLY A 60 8.20 19.67 -12.44
CA GLY A 60 9.14 18.76 -11.78
C GLY A 60 8.47 17.92 -10.68
N PRO A 61 7.79 18.54 -9.70
CA PRO A 61 7.05 17.82 -8.68
C PRO A 61 5.97 16.88 -9.24
N LEU A 62 5.19 17.31 -10.24
CA LEU A 62 4.13 16.48 -10.84
C LEU A 62 4.68 15.18 -11.44
N ILE A 63 5.82 15.24 -12.15
CA ILE A 63 6.46 14.05 -12.71
C ILE A 63 6.92 13.10 -11.59
N ILE A 64 7.52 13.64 -10.51
CA ILE A 64 7.96 12.84 -9.37
C ILE A 64 6.77 12.15 -8.69
N LEU A 65 5.66 12.88 -8.48
CA LEU A 65 4.42 12.32 -7.92
C LEU A 65 3.88 11.20 -8.81
N PHE A 66 3.87 11.40 -10.13
CA PHE A 66 3.43 10.39 -11.09
C PHE A 66 4.25 9.10 -11.01
N PHE A 67 5.59 9.17 -11.03
CA PHE A 67 6.43 7.97 -10.92
C PHE A 67 6.34 7.30 -9.54
N GLN A 68 6.21 8.10 -8.46
CA GLN A 68 6.15 7.58 -7.10
C GLN A 68 4.75 7.04 -6.73
N SER A 69 3.69 7.48 -7.41
CA SER A 69 2.29 7.19 -7.08
C SER A 69 1.98 5.70 -6.94
N SER A 70 2.37 4.88 -7.91
CA SER A 70 2.15 3.43 -7.89
C SER A 70 2.71 2.74 -6.63
N SER A 71 3.91 3.14 -6.21
CA SER A 71 4.53 2.62 -4.98
C SER A 71 3.82 3.14 -3.74
N ARG A 72 3.33 4.39 -3.76
CA ARG A 72 2.59 4.99 -2.65
C ARG A 72 1.22 4.37 -2.47
N GLY A 73 0.50 4.09 -3.55
CA GLY A 73 -0.76 3.35 -3.47
C GLY A 73 -0.56 1.95 -2.93
N LEU A 74 0.47 1.22 -3.38
CA LEU A 74 0.78 -0.10 -2.82
C LEU A 74 1.14 -0.02 -1.32
N LEU A 75 1.83 1.04 -0.90
CA LEU A 75 2.16 1.26 0.51
C LEU A 75 0.92 1.49 1.39
N ALA A 76 -0.19 1.98 0.83
CA ALA A 76 -1.44 2.17 1.56
C ALA A 76 -2.02 0.82 2.05
N HIS A 77 -1.85 -0.24 1.27
CA HIS A 77 -2.27 -1.61 1.63
C HIS A 77 -1.23 -2.40 2.45
N LYS A 78 -0.11 -1.78 2.84
CA LYS A 78 0.93 -2.48 3.61
C LYS A 78 0.40 -3.10 4.91
N ARG A 79 -0.58 -2.45 5.57
CA ARG A 79 -1.21 -2.98 6.79
C ARG A 79 -2.01 -4.22 6.48
N TYR A 80 -2.88 -4.17 5.48
CA TYR A 80 -3.62 -5.31 4.96
C TYR A 80 -2.71 -6.49 4.60
N PHE A 81 -1.67 -6.27 3.80
CA PHE A 81 -0.75 -7.34 3.43
C PHE A 81 -0.03 -7.96 4.63
N LYS A 82 0.27 -7.15 5.65
CA LYS A 82 0.85 -7.65 6.89
C LYS A 82 -0.17 -8.48 7.71
N LEU A 83 -1.44 -8.09 7.72
CA LEU A 83 -2.50 -8.80 8.43
C LEU A 83 -2.83 -10.14 7.75
N LYS A 84 -2.89 -10.18 6.42
CA LYS A 84 -3.05 -11.40 5.63
C LYS A 84 -1.77 -12.25 5.50
N ASN A 85 -0.64 -11.77 6.04
CA ASN A 85 0.66 -12.43 5.96
C ASN A 85 1.13 -12.76 4.53
N PHE A 86 0.87 -11.86 3.57
CA PHE A 86 1.38 -12.04 2.23
C PHE A 86 2.90 -12.01 2.18
N THR A 87 3.45 -12.90 1.37
CA THR A 87 4.84 -12.94 0.96
C THR A 87 5.17 -11.82 -0.02
N LYS A 88 6.46 -11.51 -0.15
CA LYS A 88 6.91 -10.48 -1.11
C LYS A 88 6.60 -10.83 -2.56
N SER A 89 6.57 -12.12 -2.89
CA SER A 89 6.24 -12.61 -4.23
C SER A 89 4.77 -12.36 -4.55
N GLU A 90 3.86 -12.71 -3.63
CA GLU A 90 2.42 -12.47 -3.77
C GLU A 90 2.12 -10.97 -3.90
N ILE A 91 2.72 -10.13 -3.04
CA ILE A 91 2.56 -8.66 -3.14
C ILE A 91 3.03 -8.15 -4.51
N LYS A 92 4.10 -8.72 -5.07
CA LYS A 92 4.63 -8.31 -6.38
C LYS A 92 3.69 -8.71 -7.51
N GLU A 93 3.02 -9.86 -7.41
CA GLU A 93 2.02 -10.32 -8.37
C GLU A 93 0.76 -9.46 -8.30
N ILE A 94 0.24 -9.23 -7.09
CA ILE A 94 -0.89 -8.31 -6.83
C ILE A 94 -0.58 -6.92 -7.40
N TYR A 95 0.64 -6.41 -7.17
CA TYR A 95 1.07 -5.11 -7.70
C TYR A 95 1.13 -5.09 -9.22
N LYS A 96 1.60 -6.14 -9.88
CA LYS A 96 1.65 -6.21 -11.35
C LYS A 96 0.27 -6.17 -11.97
N ILE A 97 -0.68 -6.92 -11.39
CA ILE A 97 -2.06 -7.02 -11.88
C ILE A 97 -2.80 -5.70 -11.67
N ASN A 98 -2.68 -5.11 -10.47
CA ASN A 98 -3.45 -3.93 -10.07
C ASN A 98 -2.66 -2.61 -10.14
N LYS A 99 -1.58 -2.57 -10.92
CA LYS A 99 -0.69 -1.41 -11.01
C LYS A 99 -1.44 -0.11 -11.34
N PRO A 100 -2.38 -0.07 -12.30
CA PRO A 100 -3.11 1.17 -12.62
C PRO A 100 -3.95 1.68 -11.45
N SER A 101 -4.62 0.80 -10.71
CA SER A 101 -5.44 1.18 -9.55
C SER A 101 -4.59 1.73 -8.41
N TYR A 102 -3.45 1.08 -8.11
CA TYR A 102 -2.48 1.60 -7.13
C TYR A 102 -1.89 2.94 -7.56
N MET A 103 -1.67 3.12 -8.85
CA MET A 103 -1.18 4.37 -9.40
C MET A 103 -2.20 5.50 -9.26
N ALA A 104 -3.46 5.25 -9.61
CA ALA A 104 -4.54 6.24 -9.48
C ALA A 104 -4.74 6.63 -8.01
N PHE A 105 -4.89 5.66 -7.11
CA PHE A 105 -5.03 5.91 -5.68
C PHE A 105 -3.83 6.69 -5.12
N GLY A 106 -2.62 6.24 -5.43
CA GLY A 106 -1.40 6.89 -4.96
C GLY A 106 -1.23 8.30 -5.51
N LEU A 107 -1.68 8.57 -6.75
CA LEU A 107 -1.61 9.90 -7.35
C LEU A 107 -2.58 10.84 -6.65
N SER A 108 -3.84 10.43 -6.46
CA SER A 108 -4.83 11.21 -5.72
C SER A 108 -4.38 11.51 -4.29
N ALA A 109 -3.87 10.49 -3.58
CA ALA A 109 -3.36 10.63 -2.22
C ALA A 109 -2.22 11.65 -2.16
N LEU A 110 -1.22 11.51 -3.04
CA LEU A 110 -0.07 12.40 -3.11
C LEU A 110 -0.44 13.84 -3.50
N MET A 111 -1.41 14.02 -4.40
CA MET A 111 -1.91 15.34 -4.78
C MET A 111 -2.59 16.04 -3.60
N PHE A 112 -3.43 15.34 -2.84
CA PHE A 112 -4.06 15.93 -1.66
C PHE A 112 -3.07 16.21 -0.53
N GLU A 113 -2.12 15.30 -0.29
CA GLU A 113 -1.05 15.47 0.70
C GLU A 113 -0.08 16.62 0.35
N SER A 114 -0.04 17.04 -0.93
CA SER A 114 0.77 18.19 -1.36
C SER A 114 0.26 19.53 -0.81
N ILE A 115 -0.97 19.60 -0.30
CA ILE A 115 -1.56 20.82 0.28
C ILE A 115 -1.10 20.96 1.74
N PRO A 116 -0.20 21.92 2.07
CA PRO A 116 0.50 21.94 3.35
C PRO A 116 -0.41 22.12 4.58
N MET A 117 -1.50 22.89 4.45
CA MET A 117 -2.47 23.09 5.54
C MET A 117 -3.39 21.89 5.78
N LEU A 118 -3.68 21.09 4.74
CA LEU A 118 -4.65 20.00 4.80
C LEU A 118 -4.01 18.61 4.77
N ASN A 119 -2.68 18.54 4.62
CA ASN A 119 -1.94 17.29 4.51
C ASN A 119 -2.29 16.31 5.63
N LEU A 120 -2.30 16.77 6.89
CA LEU A 120 -2.63 15.91 8.02
C LEU A 120 -4.05 15.33 7.93
N PHE A 121 -5.03 16.14 7.51
CA PHE A 121 -6.40 15.68 7.29
C PHE A 121 -6.46 14.64 6.17
N PHE A 122 -5.83 14.93 5.03
CA PHE A 122 -5.84 14.03 3.88
C PHE A 122 -5.08 12.73 4.14
N ILE A 123 -4.07 12.73 4.98
CA ILE A 123 -3.41 11.51 5.45
C ILE A 123 -4.42 10.56 6.13
N PHE A 124 -5.34 11.09 6.95
CA PHE A 124 -6.40 10.27 7.57
C PHE A 124 -7.43 9.83 6.54
N THR A 125 -7.87 10.72 5.65
CA THR A 125 -8.81 10.38 4.58
C THR A 125 -8.25 9.30 3.65
N ASN A 126 -6.98 9.40 3.25
CA ASN A 126 -6.27 8.39 2.47
C ASN A 126 -6.17 7.07 3.22
N THR A 127 -5.95 7.10 4.54
CA THR A 127 -5.92 5.90 5.38
C THR A 127 -7.28 5.19 5.41
N ILE A 128 -8.37 5.95 5.58
CA ILE A 128 -9.73 5.41 5.61
C ILE A 128 -10.10 4.88 4.22
N GLY A 129 -9.81 5.61 3.15
CA GLY A 129 -10.04 5.18 1.78
C GLY A 129 -9.29 3.89 1.42
N ALA A 130 -8.05 3.74 1.87
CA ALA A 130 -7.29 2.50 1.70
C ALA A 130 -7.87 1.32 2.51
N ALA A 131 -8.48 1.59 3.67
CA ALA A 131 -9.16 0.55 4.44
C ALA A 131 -10.45 0.11 3.75
N LEU A 132 -11.25 1.07 3.28
CA LEU A 132 -12.48 0.80 2.52
C LEU A 132 -12.20 0.07 1.20
N TRP A 133 -11.13 0.43 0.50
CA TRP A 133 -10.73 -0.31 -0.70
C TRP A 133 -10.36 -1.76 -0.36
N VAL A 134 -9.71 -2.01 0.77
CA VAL A 134 -9.46 -3.37 1.23
C VAL A 134 -10.74 -4.12 1.58
N VAL A 135 -11.70 -3.47 2.24
CA VAL A 135 -13.02 -4.07 2.49
C VAL A 135 -13.70 -4.47 1.18
N ASP A 136 -13.64 -3.61 0.16
CA ASP A 136 -14.19 -3.90 -1.16
C ASP A 136 -13.46 -5.07 -1.86
N ILE A 137 -12.14 -5.16 -1.76
CA ILE A 137 -11.37 -6.31 -2.26
C ILE A 137 -11.85 -7.60 -1.58
N GLU A 138 -11.98 -7.59 -0.25
CA GLU A 138 -12.40 -8.76 0.52
C GLU A 138 -13.85 -9.17 0.23
N ASN A 139 -14.75 -8.21 0.00
CA ASN A 139 -16.14 -8.49 -0.34
C ASN A 139 -16.30 -9.07 -1.77
N ASN A 140 -15.37 -8.74 -2.66
CA ASN A 140 -15.35 -9.24 -4.03
C ASN A 140 -14.52 -10.54 -4.17
N GLU A 141 -13.72 -10.91 -3.16
CA GLU A 141 -13.15 -12.24 -3.07
C GLU A 141 -14.26 -13.23 -2.65
N PRO A 142 -14.49 -14.33 -3.41
CA PRO A 142 -15.43 -15.35 -2.98
C PRO A 142 -14.95 -15.88 -1.63
N ILE A 143 -15.81 -15.75 -0.63
CA ILE A 143 -15.54 -16.15 0.74
C ILE A 143 -15.03 -17.60 0.69
N GLU A 144 -13.86 -17.87 1.29
CA GLU A 144 -13.37 -19.24 1.58
C GLU A 144 -14.27 -19.93 2.63
N GLU A 145 -15.59 -19.86 2.48
CA GLU A 145 -16.59 -20.66 3.17
C GLU A 145 -16.47 -22.15 2.81
N GLU A 146 -15.72 -22.49 1.76
CA GLU A 146 -15.41 -23.88 1.39
C GLU A 146 -14.68 -24.62 2.53
N ASN A 147 -13.75 -24.01 3.25
CA ASN A 147 -13.07 -24.69 4.36
C ASN A 147 -13.97 -24.90 5.59
N PHE A 148 -14.92 -24.00 5.85
CA PHE A 148 -15.82 -24.14 7.01
C PHE A 148 -16.90 -25.21 6.73
N ASN A 149 -17.44 -25.25 5.51
CA ASN A 149 -18.38 -26.27 5.07
C ASN A 149 -17.71 -27.63 4.84
N GLU A 150 -16.45 -27.68 4.43
CA GLU A 150 -15.67 -28.92 4.35
C GLU A 150 -15.39 -29.49 5.75
N ILE A 151 -15.03 -28.66 6.73
CA ILE A 151 -14.87 -29.09 8.12
C ILE A 151 -16.21 -29.57 8.71
N ILE A 152 -17.33 -28.88 8.46
CA ILE A 152 -18.67 -29.29 8.94
C ILE A 152 -19.14 -30.58 8.25
N SER A 153 -18.89 -30.74 6.95
CA SER A 153 -19.27 -31.97 6.22
C SER A 153 -18.43 -33.17 6.65
N ILE A 154 -17.14 -32.99 6.92
CA ILE A 154 -16.29 -34.02 7.52
C ILE A 154 -16.80 -34.37 8.93
N GLN A 155 -17.12 -33.38 9.77
CA GLN A 155 -17.64 -33.59 11.12
C GLN A 155 -18.97 -34.38 11.12
N ASN A 156 -19.89 -34.04 10.21
CA ASN A 156 -21.19 -34.68 10.06
C ASN A 156 -21.13 -36.03 9.33
N SER A 157 -20.04 -36.36 8.64
CA SER A 157 -19.83 -37.67 8.01
C SER A 157 -19.25 -38.73 8.95
N ILE A 158 -18.76 -38.29 10.12
CA ILE A 158 -18.15 -39.14 11.15
C ILE A 158 -19.14 -39.45 12.29
N SER A 159 -20.29 -38.78 12.34
CA SER A 159 -21.41 -39.02 13.27
C SER A 159 -22.51 -39.87 12.64
#